data_AF-A0A4R2J660-F1
#
_entry.id   AF-A0A4R2J660-F1
#
_cell.length_a   1.000
_cell.length_b   1.000
_cell.length_c   1.000
_cell.angle_alpha   90.00
_cell.angle_beta   90.00
_cell.angle_gamma   90.00
#
_symmetry.space_group_name_H-M   'P 1'
#
loop_
_entity.id
_entity.type
_entity.pdbx_description
1 polymer ?
#
loop_
_entity_poly.entity_id
_entity_poly.type
_entity_poly.pdbx_seq_one_letter_code
_entity_poly.pdbx_strand_id
1 'polypeptide(L)'
;MNLVVGVGLRGGTSYRELRDLVNDVVAEAGGGVVRVVVTVEGREAEPGLQRLAAALGAELHTVPAAELSRLPAPTPSEQVELLAGTPSVAEAAVLVAGADLLVPKRRSPNATAAVGRLPAPAYTAGEREVVHRVLAERRDVRRGFIDRPIDDDLLMRVLESAHRAPSVGLSQPWDFLLIRDIATRRKVHDLATAQRDAFAASLPPDRRQAFDGLKIEAILDTPLNIAVTCDPGRGGRHVLGRHADPRTTWFSAAIAIQNLWLAARAEGLGVGWVSFFEPGEVAAVLDLPAHIELVGYLCVGHVEEFAPAPELVRSGWAARRPLAWAVHYDQWGQRGTTSIEDDAAQAGKAQAVGKQSVRVVVGGDAAEHLELADALVVHLGSEKPVADFGVLWRPARTPVEAVELGVEVARDLALQGVGELVVQVVEQSELADGLARGLRAGALACGVAWSG
;
A
#
# COMPACT_ATOMS: atom_id res chain seq x y z
N MET A 1 -3.50 16.45 24.28
CA MET A 1 -4.69 16.02 23.51
C MET A 1 -5.25 17.23 22.77
N ASN A 2 -5.70 17.10 21.53
CA ASN A 2 -6.47 18.14 20.86
C ASN A 2 -7.95 17.93 21.21
N LEU A 3 -8.60 18.98 21.72
CA LEU A 3 -9.97 18.91 22.21
C LEU A 3 -10.89 19.81 21.38
N VAL A 4 -12.13 19.36 21.24
CA VAL A 4 -13.26 20.22 20.87
C VAL A 4 -14.17 20.40 22.08
N VAL A 5 -14.68 21.60 22.27
CA VAL A 5 -15.67 21.91 23.30
C VAL A 5 -16.97 22.32 22.62
N GLY A 6 -18.00 21.50 22.77
CA GLY A 6 -19.34 21.86 22.33
C GLY A 6 -20.04 22.66 23.43
N VAL A 7 -20.60 23.83 23.10
CA VAL A 7 -21.22 24.75 24.07
C VAL A 7 -22.66 25.04 23.67
N GLY A 8 -23.60 24.75 24.55
CA GLY A 8 -24.96 25.30 24.51
C GLY A 8 -25.08 26.44 25.52
N LEU A 9 -25.71 27.55 25.17
CA LEU A 9 -25.85 28.69 26.08
C LEU A 9 -27.14 29.47 25.85
N ARG A 10 -27.61 30.13 26.92
CA ARG A 10 -28.61 31.19 26.86
C ARG A 10 -27.95 32.52 26.48
N GLY A 11 -28.75 33.45 25.98
CA GLY A 11 -28.26 34.80 25.67
C GLY A 11 -27.82 35.54 26.93
N GLY A 12 -26.67 36.20 26.86
CA GLY A 12 -26.12 36.97 27.99
C GLY A 12 -25.39 36.14 29.05
N THR A 13 -25.12 34.85 28.81
CA THR A 13 -24.29 34.04 29.70
C THR A 13 -22.90 34.67 29.86
N SER A 14 -22.44 34.80 31.12
CA SER A 14 -21.18 35.47 31.42
C SER A 14 -19.97 34.64 30.98
N TYR A 15 -18.89 35.32 30.55
CA TYR A 15 -17.61 34.66 30.27
C TYR A 15 -17.09 33.83 31.45
N ARG A 16 -17.26 34.33 32.68
CA ARG A 16 -16.81 33.61 33.88
C ARG A 16 -17.51 32.26 34.02
N GLU A 17 -18.82 32.23 33.85
CA GLU A 17 -19.61 31.00 33.90
C GLU A 17 -19.18 30.00 32.82
N LEU A 18 -19.01 30.47 31.57
CA LEU A 18 -18.55 29.63 30.47
C LEU A 18 -17.13 29.09 30.71
N ARG A 19 -16.21 29.95 31.15
CA ARG A 19 -14.82 29.57 31.44
C ARG A 19 -14.76 28.53 32.54
N ASP A 20 -15.49 28.73 33.64
CA ASP A 20 -15.46 27.80 34.78
C ASP A 20 -16.05 26.45 34.35
N LEU A 21 -17.20 26.45 33.65
CA LEU A 21 -17.79 25.22 33.11
C LEU A 21 -16.86 24.48 32.14
N VAL A 22 -16.22 25.20 31.21
CA VAL A 22 -15.30 24.59 30.23
C VAL A 22 -14.04 24.06 30.89
N ASN A 23 -13.48 24.77 31.87
CA ASN A 23 -12.33 24.30 32.62
C ASN A 23 -12.64 22.99 33.36
N ASP A 24 -13.82 22.89 33.97
CA ASP A 24 -14.23 21.68 34.70
C ASP A 24 -14.35 20.48 33.76
N VAL A 25 -15.02 20.63 32.61
CA VAL A 25 -15.17 19.51 31.66
C VAL A 25 -13.85 19.14 30.98
N VAL A 26 -12.96 20.09 30.73
CA VAL A 26 -11.62 19.82 30.17
C VAL A 26 -10.75 19.12 31.21
N ALA A 27 -10.83 19.51 32.48
CA ALA A 27 -10.15 18.82 33.57
C ALA A 27 -10.67 17.38 33.73
N GLU A 28 -11.99 17.18 33.67
CA GLU A 28 -12.62 15.85 33.72
C GLU A 28 -12.16 14.95 32.56
N ALA A 29 -11.93 15.52 31.38
CA ALA A 29 -11.39 14.81 30.21
C ALA A 29 -9.89 14.42 30.33
N GLY A 30 -9.22 14.78 31.43
CA GLY A 30 -7.78 14.56 31.63
C GLY A 30 -6.87 15.66 31.07
N GLY A 31 -7.45 16.81 30.72
CA GLY A 31 -6.74 17.97 30.18
C GLY A 31 -6.39 17.89 28.69
N GLY A 32 -5.99 19.03 28.12
CA GLY A 32 -5.61 19.12 26.71
C GLY A 32 -5.61 20.55 26.19
N VAL A 33 -5.36 20.69 24.89
CA VAL A 33 -5.44 21.97 24.18
C VAL A 33 -6.77 22.00 23.45
N VAL A 34 -7.66 22.91 23.85
CA VAL A 34 -8.90 23.17 23.12
C VAL A 34 -8.54 23.87 21.81
N ARG A 35 -8.82 23.21 20.69
CA ARG A 35 -8.54 23.74 19.35
C ARG A 35 -9.75 24.43 18.74
N VAL A 36 -10.94 23.92 19.04
CA VAL A 36 -12.20 24.39 18.49
C VAL A 36 -13.26 24.45 19.57
N VAL A 37 -14.04 25.53 19.59
CA VAL A 37 -15.28 25.68 20.32
C VAL A 37 -16.41 25.64 19.31
N VAL A 38 -17.40 24.76 19.50
CA VAL A 38 -18.50 24.58 18.56
C VAL A 38 -19.83 24.89 19.25
N THR A 39 -20.70 25.65 18.60
CA THR A 39 -22.05 25.94 19.11
C THR A 39 -23.08 25.91 17.98
N VAL A 40 -24.35 26.13 18.32
CA VAL A 40 -25.43 26.29 17.35
C VAL A 40 -25.38 27.68 16.71
N GLU A 41 -25.70 27.78 15.42
CA GLU A 41 -25.88 29.07 14.74
C GLU A 41 -26.82 30.03 15.49
N GLY A 42 -26.54 31.33 15.39
CA GLY A 42 -27.22 32.41 16.12
C GLY A 42 -26.62 32.71 17.49
N ARG A 43 -25.52 32.03 17.86
CA ARG A 43 -24.78 32.24 19.13
C ARG A 43 -23.37 32.78 18.95
N GLU A 44 -22.91 32.94 17.71
CA GLU A 44 -21.59 33.47 17.36
C GLU A 44 -21.35 34.88 17.90
N ALA A 45 -22.39 35.71 18.04
CA ALA A 45 -22.26 37.08 18.53
C ALA A 45 -22.27 37.20 20.07
N GLU A 46 -22.44 36.11 20.81
CA GLU A 46 -22.49 36.14 22.27
C GLU A 46 -21.12 36.56 22.85
N PRO A 47 -21.02 37.72 23.56
CA PRO A 47 -19.73 38.24 24.01
C PRO A 47 -18.96 37.30 24.93
N GLY A 48 -19.68 36.52 25.75
CA GLY A 48 -19.09 35.51 26.63
C GLY A 48 -18.39 34.40 25.85
N LEU A 49 -18.99 33.96 24.73
CA LEU A 49 -18.49 32.88 23.91
C LEU A 49 -17.29 33.31 23.05
N GLN A 50 -17.36 34.49 22.44
CA GLN A 50 -16.24 35.10 21.71
C GLN A 50 -15.01 35.26 22.61
N ARG A 51 -15.21 35.75 23.85
CA ARG A 51 -14.14 35.89 24.83
C ARG A 51 -13.59 34.53 25.29
N LEU A 52 -14.44 33.51 25.40
CA LEU A 52 -14.01 32.15 25.72
C LEU A 52 -13.09 31.59 24.63
N ALA A 53 -13.52 31.62 23.37
CA ALA A 53 -12.73 31.13 22.25
C ALA A 53 -11.36 31.84 22.16
N ALA A 54 -11.35 33.18 22.27
CA ALA A 54 -10.13 33.97 22.30
C ALA A 54 -9.20 33.62 23.47
N ALA A 55 -9.74 33.42 24.68
CA ALA A 55 -8.95 33.05 25.86
C ALA A 55 -8.33 31.66 25.75
N LEU A 56 -8.98 30.74 25.03
CA LEU A 56 -8.49 29.39 24.77
C LEU A 56 -7.51 29.33 23.58
N GLY A 57 -7.43 30.39 22.77
CA GLY A 57 -6.75 30.35 21.47
C GLY A 57 -7.40 29.37 20.49
N ALA A 58 -8.71 29.15 20.65
CA ALA A 58 -9.50 28.19 19.89
C ALA A 58 -10.31 28.89 18.79
N GLU A 59 -10.51 28.21 17.67
CA GLU A 59 -11.45 28.65 16.64
C GLU A 59 -12.89 28.49 17.15
N LEU A 60 -13.76 29.45 16.81
CA LEU A 60 -15.20 29.35 17.10
C LEU A 60 -15.94 28.95 15.83
N HIS A 61 -16.58 27.78 15.84
CA HIS A 61 -17.41 27.30 14.73
C HIS A 61 -18.88 27.25 15.17
N THR A 62 -19.77 27.51 14.22
CA THR A 62 -21.22 27.39 14.41
C THR A 62 -21.80 26.39 13.44
N VAL A 63 -22.82 25.66 13.88
CA VAL A 63 -23.44 24.60 13.09
C VAL A 63 -24.96 24.77 13.11
N PRO A 64 -25.65 24.57 11.97
CA PRO A 64 -27.11 24.63 11.92
C PRO A 64 -27.76 23.62 12.87
N ALA A 65 -28.86 24.02 13.52
CA ALA A 65 -29.62 23.14 14.41
C ALA A 65 -30.06 21.83 13.73
N ALA A 66 -30.42 21.90 12.44
CA ALA A 66 -30.87 20.75 11.65
C ALA A 66 -29.76 19.71 11.38
N GLU A 67 -28.49 20.11 11.45
CA GLU A 67 -27.35 19.20 11.36
C GLU A 67 -27.08 18.57 12.73
N LEU A 68 -27.08 19.39 13.79
CA LEU A 68 -26.94 18.93 15.17
C LEU A 68 -28.04 17.94 15.58
N SER A 69 -29.27 18.10 15.07
CA SER A 69 -30.41 17.23 15.41
C SER A 69 -30.30 15.81 14.85
N ARG A 70 -29.43 15.57 13.87
CA ARG A 70 -29.20 14.25 13.27
C ARG A 70 -28.22 13.40 14.06
N LEU A 71 -27.50 14.01 15.00
CA LEU A 71 -26.46 13.35 15.76
C LEU A 71 -27.03 12.77 17.06
N PRO A 72 -26.53 11.61 17.50
CA PRO A 72 -26.97 11.03 18.75
C PRO A 72 -26.59 11.96 19.92
N ALA A 73 -27.51 12.17 20.85
CA ALA A 73 -27.27 12.91 22.07
C ALA A 73 -27.30 11.93 23.25
N PRO A 74 -26.14 11.53 23.81
CA PRO A 74 -26.09 10.60 24.94
C PRO A 74 -26.84 11.11 26.16
N THR A 75 -26.95 12.44 26.33
CA THR A 75 -27.82 13.05 27.33
C THR A 75 -28.78 14.03 26.64
N PRO A 76 -29.96 13.62 26.16
CA PRO A 76 -30.89 14.53 25.49
C PRO A 76 -31.55 15.50 26.48
N SER A 77 -32.27 16.50 25.98
CA SER A 77 -33.07 17.43 26.80
C SER A 77 -34.26 17.95 26.00
N GLU A 78 -35.47 17.54 26.37
CA GLU A 78 -36.72 17.96 25.73
C GLU A 78 -36.84 19.49 25.63
N GLN A 79 -36.45 20.21 26.69
CA GLN A 79 -36.47 21.68 26.68
C GLN A 79 -35.51 22.29 25.65
N VAL A 80 -34.35 21.65 25.39
CA VAL A 80 -33.39 22.13 24.38
C VAL A 80 -33.89 21.76 23.00
N GLU A 81 -34.53 20.61 22.84
CA GLU A 81 -35.14 20.19 21.58
C GLU A 81 -36.25 21.14 21.15
N LEU A 82 -37.13 21.54 22.08
CA LEU A 82 -38.17 22.54 21.84
C LEU A 82 -37.63 23.93 21.48
N LEU A 83 -36.51 24.36 22.10
CA LEU A 83 -36.00 25.73 21.97
C LEU A 83 -34.95 25.91 20.87
N ALA A 84 -34.10 24.90 20.66
CA ALA A 84 -32.95 24.95 19.78
C ALA A 84 -33.04 23.95 18.62
N GLY A 85 -34.10 23.13 18.54
CA GLY A 85 -34.32 22.17 17.45
C GLY A 85 -33.36 20.98 17.45
N THR A 86 -32.61 20.76 18.54
CA THR A 86 -31.70 19.61 18.72
C THR A 86 -31.78 19.07 20.15
N PRO A 87 -31.70 17.74 20.36
CA PRO A 87 -31.76 17.16 21.71
C PRO A 87 -30.58 17.57 22.61
N SER A 88 -29.43 17.98 22.03
CA SER A 88 -28.27 18.46 22.80
C SER A 88 -27.34 19.26 21.91
N VAL A 89 -27.27 20.59 22.09
CA VAL A 89 -26.30 21.44 21.36
C VAL A 89 -24.87 21.01 21.70
N ALA A 90 -24.53 20.88 22.98
CA ALA A 90 -23.15 20.64 23.41
C ALA A 90 -22.59 19.29 22.90
N GLU A 91 -23.35 18.19 23.02
CA GLU A 91 -22.84 16.87 22.59
C GLU A 91 -22.87 16.73 21.08
N ALA A 92 -23.93 17.19 20.42
CA ALA A 92 -23.99 17.17 18.96
C ALA A 92 -22.87 18.02 18.35
N ALA A 93 -22.54 19.16 18.95
CA ALA A 93 -21.44 20.03 18.54
C ALA A 93 -20.06 19.36 18.67
N VAL A 94 -19.88 18.46 19.62
CA VAL A 94 -18.67 17.63 19.71
C VAL A 94 -18.63 16.59 18.58
N LEU A 95 -19.75 15.88 18.37
CA LEU A 95 -19.81 14.79 17.41
C LEU A 95 -19.74 15.29 15.95
N VAL A 96 -20.34 16.44 15.64
CA VAL A 96 -20.30 17.03 14.29
C VAL A 96 -18.89 17.45 13.90
N ALA A 97 -18.05 17.80 14.88
CA ALA A 97 -16.64 18.10 14.68
C ALA A 97 -15.79 16.83 14.43
N GLY A 98 -16.40 15.65 14.35
CA GLY A 98 -15.73 14.37 14.13
C GLY A 98 -14.88 13.92 15.33
N ALA A 99 -15.24 14.37 16.53
CA ALA A 99 -14.52 14.04 17.76
C ALA A 99 -15.18 12.89 18.52
N ASP A 100 -14.35 12.08 19.20
CA ASP A 100 -14.82 11.09 20.15
C ASP A 100 -15.26 11.79 21.44
N LEU A 101 -16.54 11.68 21.80
CA LEU A 101 -17.06 12.29 23.04
C LEU A 101 -16.38 11.66 24.27
N LEU A 102 -15.70 12.49 25.07
CA LEU A 102 -15.04 12.07 26.31
C LEU A 102 -15.89 12.38 27.54
N VAL A 103 -16.42 13.61 27.59
CA VAL A 103 -17.23 14.11 28.68
C VAL A 103 -18.59 14.51 28.11
N PRO A 104 -19.66 13.74 28.40
CA PRO A 104 -21.04 14.13 28.08
C PRO A 104 -21.39 15.47 28.72
N LYS A 105 -22.49 16.11 28.26
CA LYS A 105 -22.75 17.50 28.65
C LYS A 105 -22.78 17.68 30.18
N ARG A 106 -22.06 18.67 30.69
CA ARG A 106 -22.25 19.22 32.04
C ARG A 106 -23.05 20.51 31.92
N ARG A 107 -23.77 20.87 32.98
CA ARG A 107 -24.69 22.00 33.01
C ARG A 107 -24.24 23.01 34.06
N SER A 108 -24.18 24.28 33.68
CA SER A 108 -24.20 25.44 34.57
C SER A 108 -25.61 26.09 34.54
N PRO A 109 -25.89 27.13 35.34
CA PRO A 109 -27.19 27.80 35.34
C PRO A 109 -27.71 28.22 33.95
N ASN A 110 -26.82 28.68 33.06
CA ASN A 110 -27.16 29.25 31.76
C ASN A 110 -26.41 28.62 30.57
N ALA A 111 -25.60 27.58 30.78
CA ALA A 111 -24.87 26.90 29.72
C ALA A 111 -24.74 25.39 29.93
N THR A 112 -24.41 24.70 28.85
CA THR A 112 -23.95 23.32 28.84
C THR A 112 -22.64 23.23 28.06
N ALA A 113 -21.74 22.37 28.51
CA ALA A 113 -20.49 22.09 27.80
C ALA A 113 -20.26 20.59 27.74
N ALA A 114 -19.81 20.11 26.59
CA ALA A 114 -19.34 18.74 26.39
C ALA A 114 -17.94 18.80 25.76
N VAL A 115 -17.14 17.77 25.98
CA VAL A 115 -15.75 17.72 25.48
C VAL A 115 -15.54 16.43 24.70
N GLY A 116 -14.93 16.56 23.53
CA GLY A 116 -14.45 15.42 22.76
C GLY A 116 -13.00 15.54 22.34
N ARG A 117 -12.42 14.39 22.01
CA ARG A 117 -11.07 14.25 21.47
C ARG A 117 -11.11 14.36 19.96
N LEU A 118 -10.39 15.32 19.41
CA LEU A 118 -10.17 15.40 17.96
C LEU A 118 -9.06 14.42 17.55
N PRO A 119 -9.21 13.71 16.42
CA PRO A 119 -8.10 13.02 15.80
C PRO A 119 -7.02 14.03 15.36
N ALA A 120 -5.82 13.54 15.02
CA ALA A 120 -4.83 14.38 14.38
C ALA A 120 -5.40 14.92 13.06
N PRO A 121 -5.20 16.22 12.74
CA PRO A 121 -5.72 16.78 11.51
C PRO A 121 -5.11 16.04 10.31
N ALA A 122 -5.98 15.64 9.37
CA ALA A 122 -5.53 15.16 8.07
C ALA A 122 -5.14 16.36 7.19
N TYR A 123 -4.38 16.09 6.12
CA TYR A 123 -4.21 17.04 5.02
C TYR A 123 -5.58 17.42 4.41
N THR A 124 -5.64 18.57 3.76
CA THR A 124 -6.85 19.04 3.06
C THR A 124 -7.31 18.03 2.02
N ALA A 125 -8.58 18.10 1.60
CA ALA A 125 -9.12 17.19 0.59
C ALA A 125 -8.30 17.22 -0.72
N GLY A 126 -7.91 18.41 -1.19
CA GLY A 126 -7.10 18.56 -2.40
C GLY A 126 -5.68 17.99 -2.26
N GLU A 127 -5.02 18.19 -1.11
CA GLU A 127 -3.71 17.58 -0.86
C GLU A 127 -3.78 16.05 -0.82
N ARG A 128 -4.81 15.48 -0.18
CA ARG A 128 -5.03 14.03 -0.17
C ARG A 128 -5.29 13.48 -1.57
N GLU A 129 -6.09 14.19 -2.37
CA GLU A 129 -6.34 13.81 -3.77
C GLU A 129 -5.05 13.76 -4.58
N VAL A 130 -4.17 14.76 -4.42
CA VAL A 130 -2.85 14.77 -5.07
C VAL A 130 -2.01 13.56 -4.67
N VAL A 131 -1.96 13.20 -3.37
CA VAL A 131 -1.23 12.02 -2.89
C VAL A 131 -1.77 10.75 -3.54
N HIS A 132 -3.10 10.54 -3.53
CA HIS A 132 -3.73 9.37 -4.14
C HIS A 132 -3.51 9.31 -5.65
N ARG A 133 -3.54 10.46 -6.33
CA ARG A 133 -3.27 10.55 -7.76
C ARG A 133 -1.84 10.16 -8.10
N VAL A 134 -0.84 10.68 -7.36
CA VAL A 134 0.57 10.30 -7.57
C VAL A 134 0.78 8.80 -7.37
N LEU A 135 0.19 8.21 -6.32
CA LEU A 135 0.23 6.77 -6.07
C LEU A 135 -0.39 5.94 -7.20
N ALA A 136 -1.52 6.39 -7.75
CA ALA A 136 -2.27 5.70 -8.79
C ALA A 136 -1.66 5.87 -10.19
N GLU A 137 -1.04 7.01 -10.47
CA GLU A 137 -0.53 7.39 -11.79
C GLU A 137 0.96 7.16 -11.98
N ARG A 138 1.75 6.95 -10.91
CA ARG A 138 3.16 6.57 -11.08
C ARG A 138 3.29 5.31 -11.92
N ARG A 139 4.20 5.32 -12.89
CA ARG A 139 4.46 4.17 -13.75
C ARG A 139 5.89 3.73 -13.59
N ASP A 140 6.09 2.46 -13.87
CA ASP A 140 7.40 1.90 -14.04
C ASP A 140 7.73 1.96 -15.54
N VAL A 141 8.52 2.98 -15.89
CA VAL A 141 8.67 3.48 -17.26
C VAL A 141 9.84 2.80 -17.96
N ARG A 142 9.60 2.26 -19.15
CA ARG A 142 10.62 1.60 -20.00
C ARG A 142 10.74 2.20 -21.40
N ARG A 143 9.84 3.11 -21.77
CA ARG A 143 9.74 3.71 -23.11
C ARG A 143 9.39 5.19 -22.97
N GLY A 144 9.74 5.97 -23.98
CA GLY A 144 9.37 7.39 -24.05
C GLY A 144 10.21 8.31 -23.17
N PHE A 145 11.39 7.88 -22.73
CA PHE A 145 12.37 8.79 -22.14
C PHE A 145 12.91 9.73 -23.22
N ILE A 146 13.09 11.01 -22.87
CA ILE A 146 13.65 12.01 -23.77
C ILE A 146 15.09 12.34 -23.38
N ASP A 147 15.89 12.71 -24.38
CA ASP A 147 17.28 13.15 -24.20
C ASP A 147 17.34 14.57 -23.62
N ARG A 148 16.96 14.69 -22.35
CA ARG A 148 17.03 15.91 -21.57
C ARG A 148 17.71 15.60 -20.24
N PRO A 149 18.80 16.31 -19.87
CA PRO A 149 19.45 16.09 -18.59
C PRO A 149 18.51 16.46 -17.44
N ILE A 150 18.66 15.73 -16.33
CA ILE A 150 17.98 16.04 -15.08
C ILE A 150 18.78 17.15 -14.38
N ASP A 151 18.09 18.22 -14.02
CA ASP A 151 18.63 19.30 -13.21
C ASP A 151 19.01 18.79 -11.81
N ASP A 152 20.15 19.25 -11.29
CA ASP A 152 20.70 18.73 -10.04
C ASP A 152 19.84 19.13 -8.83
N ASP A 153 19.25 20.33 -8.80
CA ASP A 153 18.36 20.73 -7.70
C ASP A 153 17.07 19.89 -7.69
N LEU A 154 16.53 19.58 -8.87
CA LEU A 154 15.41 18.66 -9.02
C LEU A 154 15.77 17.25 -8.54
N LEU A 155 16.92 16.72 -8.96
CA LEU A 155 17.40 15.42 -8.52
C LEU A 155 17.57 15.37 -7.00
N MET A 156 18.12 16.43 -6.40
CA MET A 156 18.29 16.51 -4.95
C MET A 156 16.95 16.50 -4.19
N ARG A 157 15.91 17.20 -4.66
CA ARG A 157 14.56 17.12 -4.04
C ARG A 157 14.00 15.69 -4.05
N VAL A 158 14.23 14.96 -5.14
CA VAL A 158 13.81 13.56 -5.28
C VAL A 158 14.59 12.65 -4.31
N LEU A 159 15.92 12.81 -4.23
CA LEU A 159 16.76 12.04 -3.31
C LEU A 159 16.49 12.37 -1.84
N GLU A 160 16.22 13.63 -1.50
CA GLU A 160 15.80 14.01 -0.15
C GLU A 160 14.49 13.32 0.24
N SER A 161 13.54 13.20 -0.70
CA SER A 161 12.28 12.49 -0.46
C SER A 161 12.54 10.99 -0.20
N ALA A 162 13.47 10.39 -0.95
CA ALA A 162 13.94 9.03 -0.67
C ALA A 162 14.54 8.91 0.73
N HIS A 163 15.38 9.87 1.13
CA HIS A 163 16.06 9.89 2.43
C HIS A 163 15.11 10.11 3.62
N ARG A 164 13.90 10.64 3.40
CA ARG A 164 12.83 10.75 4.40
C ARG A 164 12.10 9.44 4.69
N ALA A 165 12.46 8.34 4.03
CA ALA A 165 11.85 7.04 4.28
C ALA A 165 12.10 6.56 5.72
N PRO A 166 11.16 5.81 6.33
CA PRO A 166 11.44 5.11 7.57
C PRO A 166 12.52 4.04 7.36
N SER A 167 13.28 3.75 8.40
CA SER A 167 14.24 2.64 8.42
C SER A 167 14.22 1.94 9.78
N VAL A 168 14.53 0.65 9.76
CA VAL A 168 14.70 -0.14 10.99
C VAL A 168 15.70 0.55 11.91
N GLY A 169 15.26 0.91 13.11
CA GLY A 169 16.09 1.59 14.11
C GLY A 169 16.74 2.90 13.65
N LEU A 170 16.14 3.61 12.69
CA LEU A 170 16.72 4.79 12.04
C LEU A 170 18.11 4.52 11.43
N SER A 171 18.36 3.29 10.99
CA SER A 171 19.67 2.88 10.46
C SER A 171 20.04 3.53 9.13
N GLN A 172 19.06 4.00 8.35
CA GLN A 172 19.22 4.61 7.04
C GLN A 172 20.26 3.87 6.17
N PRO A 173 20.08 2.55 5.92
CA PRO A 173 21.12 1.68 5.39
C PRO A 173 21.44 1.94 3.91
N TRP A 174 20.66 2.78 3.24
CA TRP A 174 20.76 3.01 1.80
C TRP A 174 21.83 4.02 1.42
N ASP A 175 22.43 3.81 0.26
CA ASP A 175 23.18 4.82 -0.50
C ASP A 175 22.66 4.88 -1.94
N PHE A 176 22.86 6.03 -2.61
CA PHE A 176 22.39 6.27 -3.98
C PHE A 176 23.59 6.58 -4.89
N LEU A 177 24.02 5.60 -5.68
CA LEU A 177 25.11 5.78 -6.64
C LEU A 177 24.54 6.30 -7.98
N LEU A 178 24.90 7.53 -8.33
CA LEU A 178 24.47 8.20 -9.55
C LEU A 178 25.38 7.83 -10.73
N ILE A 179 24.81 7.21 -11.77
CA ILE A 179 25.54 6.66 -12.91
C ILE A 179 25.10 7.40 -14.18
N ARG A 180 25.92 8.36 -14.62
CA ARG A 180 25.74 9.09 -15.90
C ARG A 180 26.63 8.54 -17.01
N ASP A 181 27.78 7.96 -16.65
CA ASP A 181 28.77 7.41 -17.58
C ASP A 181 28.16 6.33 -18.48
N ILE A 182 28.22 6.57 -19.79
CA ILE A 182 27.65 5.67 -20.79
C ILE A 182 28.40 4.35 -20.88
N ALA A 183 29.71 4.32 -20.61
CA ALA A 183 30.48 3.09 -20.66
C ALA A 183 30.06 2.12 -19.56
N THR A 184 29.86 2.62 -18.34
CA THR A 184 29.33 1.85 -17.21
C THR A 184 27.91 1.37 -17.49
N ARG A 185 27.03 2.23 -18.01
CA ARG A 185 25.64 1.87 -18.35
C ARG A 185 25.56 0.81 -19.44
N ARG A 186 26.45 0.83 -20.45
CA ARG A 186 26.56 -0.23 -21.46
C ARG A 186 26.88 -1.60 -20.84
N LYS A 187 27.83 -1.66 -19.90
CA LYS A 187 28.15 -2.92 -19.20
C LYS A 187 26.94 -3.48 -18.45
N VAL A 188 26.18 -2.63 -17.75
CA VAL A 188 24.96 -3.08 -17.04
C VAL A 188 23.85 -3.49 -18.02
N HIS A 189 23.70 -2.76 -19.12
CA HIS A 189 22.78 -3.12 -20.19
C HIS A 189 23.10 -4.49 -20.82
N ASP A 190 24.38 -4.82 -20.99
CA ASP A 190 24.79 -6.11 -21.53
C ASP A 190 24.42 -7.26 -20.59
N LEU A 191 24.55 -7.07 -19.26
CA LEU A 191 24.03 -8.01 -18.26
C LEU A 191 22.51 -8.16 -18.37
N ALA A 192 21.80 -7.02 -18.47
CA ALA A 192 20.34 -6.99 -18.65
C ALA A 192 19.87 -7.78 -19.88
N THR A 193 20.62 -7.64 -20.97
CA THR A 193 20.35 -8.32 -22.23
C THR A 193 20.58 -9.83 -22.11
N ALA A 194 21.69 -10.24 -21.50
CA ALA A 194 22.01 -11.66 -21.31
C ALA A 194 20.93 -12.38 -20.48
N GLN A 195 20.49 -11.78 -19.37
CA GLN A 195 19.45 -12.38 -18.53
C GLN A 195 18.07 -12.34 -19.19
N ARG A 196 17.76 -11.30 -19.97
CA ARG A 196 16.54 -11.26 -20.78
C ARG A 196 16.51 -12.45 -21.75
N ASP A 197 17.62 -12.71 -22.44
CA ASP A 197 17.70 -13.80 -23.42
C ASP A 197 17.61 -15.17 -22.75
N ALA A 198 18.25 -15.35 -21.58
CA ALA A 198 18.13 -16.54 -20.76
C ALA A 198 16.67 -16.80 -20.31
N PHE A 199 16.00 -15.77 -19.78
CA PHE A 199 14.59 -15.86 -19.40
C PHE A 199 13.70 -16.15 -20.62
N ALA A 200 13.96 -15.50 -21.75
CA ALA A 200 13.20 -15.76 -22.96
C ALA A 200 13.36 -17.21 -23.45
N ALA A 201 14.55 -17.80 -23.30
CA ALA A 201 14.81 -19.19 -23.64
C ALA A 201 14.12 -20.20 -22.71
N SER A 202 13.84 -19.80 -21.46
CA SER A 202 13.14 -20.66 -20.48
C SER A 202 11.62 -20.63 -20.62
N LEU A 203 11.05 -19.75 -21.45
CA LEU A 203 9.60 -19.62 -21.60
C LEU A 203 9.03 -20.62 -22.62
N PRO A 204 7.80 -21.14 -22.40
CA PRO A 204 7.09 -21.90 -23.41
C PRO A 204 6.74 -21.01 -24.63
N PRO A 205 6.54 -21.58 -25.83
CA PRO A 205 6.48 -20.82 -27.09
C PRO A 205 5.46 -19.68 -27.13
N ASP A 206 4.26 -19.90 -26.57
CA ASP A 206 3.18 -18.93 -26.49
C ASP A 206 3.51 -17.78 -25.52
N ARG A 207 4.11 -18.10 -24.36
CA ARG A 207 4.55 -17.09 -23.39
C ARG A 207 5.74 -16.30 -23.90
N ARG A 208 6.64 -16.96 -24.63
CA ARG A 208 7.75 -16.34 -25.34
C ARG A 208 7.27 -15.32 -26.36
N GLN A 209 6.27 -15.68 -27.18
CA GLN A 209 5.67 -14.77 -28.15
C GLN A 209 5.12 -13.50 -27.49
N ALA A 210 4.44 -13.62 -26.35
CA ALA A 210 3.95 -12.47 -25.60
C ALA A 210 5.10 -11.63 -24.99
N PHE A 211 6.17 -12.30 -24.51
CA PHE A 211 7.32 -11.66 -23.89
C PHE A 211 8.17 -10.85 -24.88
N ASP A 212 8.34 -11.33 -26.12
CA ASP A 212 9.23 -10.70 -27.10
C ASP A 212 8.85 -9.25 -27.44
N GLY A 213 7.58 -8.87 -27.29
CA GLY A 213 7.10 -7.49 -27.47
C GLY A 213 7.37 -6.55 -26.29
N LEU A 214 7.73 -7.10 -25.13
CA LEU A 214 7.94 -6.33 -23.90
C LEU A 214 9.36 -5.79 -23.82
N LYS A 215 9.47 -4.51 -23.48
CA LYS A 215 10.75 -3.89 -23.12
C LYS A 215 10.93 -3.96 -21.61
N ILE A 216 12.08 -4.50 -21.18
CA ILE A 216 12.36 -4.86 -19.78
C ILE A 216 13.23 -3.82 -19.04
N GLU A 217 13.89 -2.92 -19.78
CA GLU A 217 14.80 -1.92 -19.23
C GLU A 217 14.78 -0.61 -20.04
N ALA A 218 15.50 0.41 -19.56
CA ALA A 218 15.74 1.69 -20.25
C ALA A 218 17.09 2.30 -19.87
N ILE A 219 18.09 1.46 -19.62
CA ILE A 219 19.42 1.80 -19.07
C ILE A 219 20.12 2.81 -20.00
N LEU A 220 20.06 2.56 -21.30
CA LEU A 220 20.70 3.40 -22.31
C LEU A 220 19.82 4.54 -22.83
N ASP A 221 18.50 4.48 -22.64
CA ASP A 221 17.59 5.55 -23.07
C ASP A 221 17.48 6.70 -22.06
N THR A 222 17.96 6.49 -20.84
CA THR A 222 17.87 7.47 -19.76
C THR A 222 19.16 8.28 -19.63
N PRO A 223 19.10 9.56 -19.22
CA PRO A 223 20.32 10.35 -18.95
C PRO A 223 21.01 9.95 -17.64
N LEU A 224 20.30 9.29 -16.72
CA LEU A 224 20.77 8.92 -15.39
C LEU A 224 20.27 7.52 -15.01
N ASN A 225 21.16 6.69 -14.48
CA ASN A 225 20.78 5.54 -13.69
C ASN A 225 21.17 5.75 -12.22
N ILE A 226 20.43 5.13 -11.31
CA ILE A 226 20.69 5.17 -9.88
C ILE A 226 20.77 3.73 -9.38
N ALA A 227 21.93 3.30 -8.93
CA ALA A 227 22.07 2.07 -8.16
C ALA A 227 21.78 2.40 -6.68
N VAL A 228 20.68 1.88 -6.16
CA VAL A 228 20.30 2.01 -4.75
C VAL A 228 20.82 0.79 -4.02
N THR A 229 21.68 1.02 -3.03
CA THR A 229 22.36 -0.04 -2.30
C THR A 229 21.87 -0.14 -0.87
N CYS A 230 22.34 -1.16 -0.16
CA CYS A 230 22.16 -1.36 1.27
C CYS A 230 23.50 -1.71 1.89
N ASP A 231 23.86 -1.06 3.00
CA ASP A 231 24.87 -1.50 3.95
C ASP A 231 24.15 -2.19 5.13
N PRO A 232 24.10 -3.54 5.17
CA PRO A 232 23.43 -4.27 6.24
C PRO A 232 24.10 -4.07 7.60
N GLY A 233 25.35 -3.62 7.64
CA GLY A 233 26.14 -3.37 8.85
C GLY A 233 25.96 -1.98 9.44
N ARG A 234 25.39 -1.03 8.69
CA ARG A 234 25.20 0.36 9.12
C ARG A 234 24.47 0.45 10.46
N GLY A 235 24.91 1.38 11.31
CA GLY A 235 24.38 1.55 12.67
C GLY A 235 24.93 0.58 13.72
N GLY A 236 25.82 -0.36 13.34
CA GLY A 236 26.51 -1.25 14.28
C GLY A 236 25.59 -2.28 14.94
N ARG A 237 26.07 -2.99 15.97
CA ARG A 237 25.38 -4.19 16.50
C ARG A 237 23.94 -3.96 17.04
N HIS A 238 23.64 -2.76 17.54
CA HIS A 238 22.46 -2.50 18.37
C HIS A 238 21.36 -1.68 17.67
N VAL A 239 21.21 -1.85 16.34
CA VAL A 239 20.09 -1.25 15.60
C VAL A 239 18.76 -1.83 16.08
N LEU A 240 17.90 -0.95 16.60
CA LEU A 240 16.56 -1.32 17.10
C LEU A 240 15.73 -1.97 16.00
N GLY A 241 15.15 -3.13 16.29
CA GLY A 241 14.29 -3.87 15.35
C GLY A 241 15.02 -4.77 14.34
N ARG A 242 16.37 -4.70 14.24
CA ARG A 242 17.13 -5.54 13.29
C ARG A 242 17.53 -6.90 13.85
N HIS A 243 17.60 -7.05 15.18
CA HIS A 243 18.15 -8.25 15.81
C HIS A 243 17.46 -9.55 15.40
N ALA A 244 16.13 -9.55 15.30
CA ALA A 244 15.35 -10.73 14.97
C ALA A 244 15.31 -11.03 13.46
N ASP A 245 15.35 -9.99 12.62
CA ASP A 245 15.32 -10.14 11.16
C ASP A 245 16.26 -9.12 10.49
N PRO A 246 17.47 -9.56 10.10
CA PRO A 246 18.42 -8.69 9.40
C PRO A 246 17.88 -8.10 8.10
N ARG A 247 16.93 -8.79 7.43
CA ARG A 247 16.37 -8.41 6.12
C ARG A 247 15.67 -7.05 6.12
N THR A 248 15.30 -6.58 7.31
CA THR A 248 14.67 -5.28 7.54
C THR A 248 15.47 -4.09 6.98
N THR A 249 16.79 -4.22 6.80
CA THR A 249 17.63 -3.18 6.16
C THR A 249 17.36 -3.05 4.66
N TRP A 250 17.28 -4.16 3.92
CA TRP A 250 16.86 -4.17 2.51
C TRP A 250 15.44 -3.66 2.33
N PHE A 251 14.51 -4.02 3.24
CA PHE A 251 13.15 -3.47 3.20
C PHE A 251 13.13 -1.95 3.42
N SER A 252 13.99 -1.45 4.31
CA SER A 252 14.17 -0.01 4.52
C SER A 252 14.63 0.69 3.23
N ALA A 253 15.61 0.11 2.52
CA ALA A 253 16.06 0.62 1.22
C ALA A 253 14.96 0.57 0.14
N ALA A 254 14.15 -0.51 0.09
CA ALA A 254 13.02 -0.60 -0.83
C ALA A 254 11.95 0.49 -0.59
N ILE A 255 11.71 0.87 0.67
CA ILE A 255 10.81 1.98 1.01
C ILE A 255 11.41 3.33 0.55
N ALA A 256 12.73 3.52 0.68
CA ALA A 256 13.42 4.70 0.13
C ALA A 256 13.26 4.79 -1.39
N ILE A 257 13.37 3.68 -2.12
CA ILE A 257 13.09 3.61 -3.57
C ILE A 257 11.64 4.00 -3.86
N GLN A 258 10.68 3.53 -3.07
CA GLN A 258 9.27 3.87 -3.27
C GLN A 258 9.00 5.37 -3.07
N ASN A 259 9.64 6.01 -2.08
CA ASN A 259 9.58 7.46 -1.92
C ASN A 259 10.21 8.20 -3.10
N LEU A 260 11.38 7.76 -3.56
CA LEU A 260 12.05 8.29 -4.76
C LEU A 260 11.09 8.27 -5.96
N TRP A 261 10.42 7.14 -6.19
CA TRP A 261 9.51 6.93 -7.31
C TRP A 261 8.30 7.88 -7.29
N LEU A 262 7.72 8.09 -6.11
CA LEU A 262 6.58 9.00 -5.92
C LEU A 262 6.99 10.46 -6.10
N ALA A 263 8.12 10.86 -5.53
CA ALA A 263 8.66 12.20 -5.70
C ALA A 263 9.02 12.48 -7.16
N ALA A 264 9.68 11.53 -7.84
CA ALA A 264 9.97 11.61 -9.27
C ALA A 264 8.69 11.81 -10.10
N ARG A 265 7.63 11.02 -9.84
CA ARG A 265 6.34 11.20 -10.53
C ARG A 265 5.74 12.58 -10.30
N ALA A 266 5.85 13.13 -9.09
CA ALA A 266 5.35 14.48 -8.76
C ALA A 266 6.15 15.59 -9.47
N GLU A 267 7.45 15.39 -9.67
CA GLU A 267 8.37 16.30 -10.39
C GLU A 267 8.35 16.10 -11.92
N GLY A 268 7.55 15.16 -12.43
CA GLY A 268 7.44 14.89 -13.87
C GLY A 268 8.58 14.02 -14.45
N LEU A 269 9.30 13.29 -13.60
CA LEU A 269 10.29 12.30 -14.01
C LEU A 269 9.69 10.89 -14.10
N GLY A 270 10.09 10.16 -15.13
CA GLY A 270 9.92 8.72 -15.23
C GLY A 270 10.99 7.98 -14.42
N VAL A 271 10.59 6.87 -13.81
CA VAL A 271 11.50 5.92 -13.17
C VAL A 271 11.14 4.52 -13.63
N GLY A 272 12.15 3.75 -14.03
CA GLY A 272 12.03 2.34 -14.40
C GLY A 272 12.94 1.46 -13.54
N TRP A 273 12.40 0.41 -12.91
CA TRP A 273 13.23 -0.54 -12.16
C TRP A 273 13.68 -1.67 -13.08
N VAL A 274 14.98 -1.96 -13.08
CA VAL A 274 15.58 -3.09 -13.80
C VAL A 274 16.10 -4.14 -12.82
N SER A 275 15.72 -5.40 -13.04
CA SER A 275 16.13 -6.55 -12.22
C SER A 275 16.43 -7.78 -13.07
N PHE A 276 16.75 -7.59 -14.36
CA PHE A 276 17.16 -8.66 -15.27
C PHE A 276 18.67 -8.89 -15.18
N PHE A 277 19.20 -9.19 -14.00
CA PHE A 277 20.61 -9.53 -13.80
C PHE A 277 20.76 -10.04 -12.37
N GLU A 278 21.86 -10.73 -12.08
CA GLU A 278 22.19 -11.04 -10.69
C GLU A 278 22.77 -9.79 -10.00
N PRO A 279 22.32 -9.43 -8.78
CA PRO A 279 22.80 -8.24 -8.07
C PRO A 279 24.32 -8.19 -7.92
N GLY A 280 24.97 -9.35 -7.77
CA GLY A 280 26.42 -9.48 -7.66
C GLY A 280 27.18 -9.09 -8.94
N GLU A 281 26.62 -9.33 -10.13
CA GLU A 281 27.26 -8.97 -11.40
C GLU A 281 27.30 -7.45 -11.57
N VAL A 282 26.18 -6.78 -11.26
CA VAL A 282 26.11 -5.32 -11.29
C VAL A 282 26.99 -4.71 -10.21
N ALA A 283 27.05 -5.30 -9.01
CA ALA A 283 27.98 -4.88 -7.97
C ALA A 283 29.45 -4.93 -8.44
N ALA A 284 29.83 -5.96 -9.19
CA ALA A 284 31.16 -6.08 -9.78
C ALA A 284 31.43 -5.02 -10.86
N VAL A 285 30.45 -4.75 -11.73
CA VAL A 285 30.56 -3.67 -12.75
C VAL A 285 30.75 -2.29 -12.11
N LEU A 286 30.09 -2.06 -10.98
CA LEU A 286 30.11 -0.79 -10.24
C LEU A 286 31.25 -0.71 -9.21
N ASP A 287 32.07 -1.75 -9.08
CA ASP A 287 33.14 -1.87 -8.10
C ASP A 287 32.66 -1.57 -6.66
N LEU A 288 31.49 -2.13 -6.29
CA LEU A 288 30.93 -1.93 -4.96
C LEU A 288 31.79 -2.65 -3.90
N PRO A 289 32.00 -2.05 -2.71
CA PRO A 289 32.62 -2.75 -1.60
C PRO A 289 31.85 -4.03 -1.25
N ALA A 290 32.55 -5.08 -0.84
CA ALA A 290 31.94 -6.42 -0.62
C ALA A 290 30.82 -6.48 0.43
N HIS A 291 30.67 -5.47 1.28
CA HIS A 291 29.60 -5.38 2.29
C HIS A 291 28.39 -4.55 1.81
N ILE A 292 28.48 -3.95 0.63
CA ILE A 292 27.44 -3.13 0.04
C ILE A 292 26.70 -3.98 -0.99
N GLU A 293 25.40 -4.11 -0.79
CA GLU A 293 24.54 -4.94 -1.63
C GLU A 293 23.64 -4.06 -2.50
N LEU A 294 23.47 -4.45 -3.77
CA LEU A 294 22.54 -3.78 -4.66
C LEU A 294 21.09 -4.18 -4.29
N VAL A 295 20.24 -3.18 -4.05
CA VAL A 295 18.81 -3.39 -3.80
C VAL A 295 17.99 -3.12 -5.06
N GLY A 296 18.31 -2.07 -5.81
CA GLY A 296 17.60 -1.74 -7.04
C GLY A 296 18.44 -0.91 -8.01
N TYR A 297 18.25 -1.13 -9.31
CA TYR A 297 18.85 -0.34 -10.37
C TYR A 297 17.74 0.43 -11.10
N LEU A 298 17.79 1.76 -11.02
CA LEU A 298 16.71 2.62 -11.47
C LEU A 298 17.16 3.43 -12.69
N CYS A 299 16.37 3.38 -13.76
CA CYS A 299 16.51 4.26 -14.91
C CYS A 299 15.67 5.53 -14.67
N VAL A 300 16.26 6.72 -14.72
CA VAL A 300 15.58 7.98 -14.36
C VAL A 300 15.76 9.01 -15.46
N GLY A 301 14.67 9.69 -15.85
CA GLY A 301 14.71 10.72 -16.88
C GLY A 301 13.38 11.41 -17.11
N HIS A 302 13.40 12.48 -17.91
CA HIS A 302 12.17 13.09 -18.41
C HIS A 302 11.49 12.15 -19.42
N VAL A 303 10.16 12.21 -19.49
CA VAL A 303 9.35 11.38 -20.38
C VAL A 303 8.43 12.23 -21.24
N GLU A 304 8.13 11.77 -22.46
CA GLU A 304 7.13 12.38 -23.35
C GLU A 304 5.74 12.33 -22.73
N GLU A 305 5.36 11.16 -22.20
CA GLU A 305 4.06 10.93 -21.59
C GLU A 305 4.13 9.81 -20.54
N PHE A 306 3.17 9.85 -19.59
CA PHE A 306 2.96 8.74 -18.67
C PHE A 306 1.79 7.88 -19.15
N ALA A 307 2.04 6.58 -19.30
CA ALA A 307 1.01 5.61 -19.66
C ALA A 307 -0.19 5.63 -18.70
N PRO A 308 -1.45 5.55 -19.19
CA PRO A 308 -2.63 5.57 -18.33
C PRO A 308 -2.73 4.34 -17.41
N ALA A 309 -2.10 3.22 -17.77
CA ALA A 309 -2.12 1.96 -17.01
C ALA A 309 -0.74 1.25 -17.07
N PRO A 310 -0.47 0.26 -16.19
CA PRO A 310 0.76 -0.53 -16.24
C PRO A 310 0.93 -1.27 -17.57
N GLU A 311 2.16 -1.35 -18.07
CA GLU A 311 2.46 -1.99 -19.37
C GLU A 311 2.05 -3.46 -19.42
N LEU A 312 2.26 -4.21 -18.35
CA LEU A 312 1.89 -5.62 -18.26
C LEU A 312 0.37 -5.84 -18.30
N VAL A 313 -0.42 -4.83 -17.91
CA VAL A 313 -1.88 -4.87 -18.05
C VAL A 313 -2.28 -4.51 -19.48
N ARG A 314 -1.67 -3.47 -20.07
CA ARG A 314 -1.98 -3.03 -21.44
C ARG A 314 -1.63 -4.07 -22.50
N SER A 315 -0.53 -4.79 -22.29
CA SER A 315 -0.07 -5.88 -23.18
C SER A 315 -0.84 -7.19 -22.98
N GLY A 316 -1.69 -7.27 -21.95
CA GLY A 316 -2.39 -8.50 -21.59
C GLY A 316 -1.51 -9.57 -20.93
N TRP A 317 -0.28 -9.23 -20.53
CA TRP A 317 0.64 -10.14 -19.83
C TRP A 317 0.08 -10.61 -18.48
N ALA A 318 -0.58 -9.72 -17.75
CA ALA A 318 -1.24 -10.02 -16.48
C ALA A 318 -2.34 -9.01 -16.12
N ALA A 319 -3.35 -9.45 -15.37
CA ALA A 319 -4.38 -8.62 -14.77
C ALA A 319 -4.10 -8.32 -13.29
N ARG A 320 -4.65 -7.20 -12.79
CA ARG A 320 -4.54 -6.82 -11.36
C ARG A 320 -5.51 -7.65 -10.52
N ARG A 321 -5.05 -8.14 -9.37
CA ARG A 321 -5.96 -8.65 -8.33
C ARG A 321 -6.76 -7.49 -7.69
N PRO A 322 -8.07 -7.67 -7.42
CA PRO A 322 -8.83 -6.81 -6.52
C PRO A 322 -8.20 -6.68 -5.13
N LEU A 323 -8.36 -5.51 -4.49
CA LEU A 323 -7.87 -5.28 -3.12
C LEU A 323 -8.47 -6.27 -2.11
N ALA A 324 -9.76 -6.59 -2.25
CA ALA A 324 -10.46 -7.49 -1.34
C ALA A 324 -9.78 -8.87 -1.20
N TRP A 325 -9.07 -9.34 -2.23
CA TRP A 325 -8.38 -10.63 -2.20
C TRP A 325 -7.09 -10.60 -1.38
N ALA A 326 -6.53 -9.42 -1.14
CA ALA A 326 -5.32 -9.21 -0.34
C ALA A 326 -5.63 -8.81 1.12
N VAL A 327 -6.91 -8.65 1.47
CA VAL A 327 -7.35 -8.25 2.82
C VAL A 327 -7.91 -9.45 3.55
N HIS A 328 -7.34 -9.72 4.73
CA HIS A 328 -7.79 -10.76 5.65
C HIS A 328 -8.06 -10.11 7.02
N TYR A 329 -9.10 -10.57 7.71
CA TYR A 329 -9.48 -10.05 9.02
C TYR A 329 -9.03 -11.02 10.10
N ASP A 330 -8.13 -10.59 10.97
CA ASP A 330 -7.57 -11.35 12.11
C ASP A 330 -6.76 -12.60 11.77
N GLN A 331 -7.24 -13.46 10.86
CA GLN A 331 -6.62 -14.71 10.45
C GLN A 331 -6.45 -14.79 8.93
N TRP A 332 -5.37 -15.42 8.47
CA TRP A 332 -5.18 -15.72 7.06
C TRP A 332 -6.35 -16.54 6.51
N GLY A 333 -6.85 -16.18 5.33
CA GLY A 333 -8.02 -16.80 4.72
C GLY A 333 -9.37 -16.22 5.15
N GLN A 334 -9.47 -15.50 6.28
CA GLN A 334 -10.72 -14.88 6.74
C GLN A 334 -11.05 -13.64 5.91
N ARG A 335 -11.74 -13.84 4.77
CA ARG A 335 -12.05 -12.83 3.76
C ARG A 335 -13.55 -12.52 3.73
N GLY A 336 -14.00 -11.56 4.56
CA GLY A 336 -15.33 -10.94 4.47
C GLY A 336 -16.47 -11.85 3.98
N THR A 337 -17.12 -11.48 2.87
CA THR A 337 -18.30 -12.19 2.31
C THR A 337 -18.04 -12.93 1.00
N THR A 338 -16.82 -12.94 0.45
CA THR A 338 -16.52 -13.60 -0.84
C THR A 338 -15.79 -14.92 -0.63
N SER A 339 -16.22 -15.98 -1.32
CA SER A 339 -15.50 -17.26 -1.32
C SER A 339 -14.31 -17.23 -2.30
N ILE A 340 -13.33 -18.12 -2.12
CA ILE A 340 -12.19 -18.24 -3.05
C ILE A 340 -12.63 -18.67 -4.46
N GLU A 341 -13.76 -19.37 -4.57
CA GLU A 341 -14.36 -19.75 -5.85
C GLU A 341 -15.02 -18.56 -6.55
N ASP A 342 -15.65 -17.64 -5.79
CA ASP A 342 -16.16 -16.38 -6.34
C ASP A 342 -15.01 -15.50 -6.87
N ASP A 343 -13.90 -15.46 -6.13
CA ASP A 343 -12.67 -14.77 -6.56
C ASP A 343 -12.14 -15.38 -7.88
N ALA A 344 -12.13 -16.71 -7.99
CA ALA A 344 -11.77 -17.43 -9.22
C ALA A 344 -12.70 -17.08 -10.39
N ALA A 345 -14.02 -17.09 -10.16
CA ALA A 345 -14.99 -16.69 -11.18
C ALA A 345 -14.83 -15.22 -11.61
N GLN A 346 -14.44 -14.33 -10.70
CA GLN A 346 -14.12 -12.94 -11.04
C GLN A 346 -12.80 -12.82 -11.83
N ALA A 347 -11.78 -13.62 -11.53
CA ALA A 347 -10.52 -13.65 -12.29
C ALA A 347 -10.76 -14.03 -13.76
N GLY A 348 -11.57 -15.06 -14.02
CA GLY A 348 -11.93 -15.47 -15.39
C GLY A 348 -12.66 -14.39 -16.21
N LYS A 349 -13.32 -13.43 -15.55
CA LYS A 349 -13.93 -12.26 -16.20
C LYS A 349 -12.94 -11.12 -16.42
N ALA A 350 -11.90 -11.02 -15.59
CA ALA A 350 -10.93 -9.93 -15.60
C ALA A 350 -9.84 -10.11 -16.67
N GLN A 351 -9.51 -11.35 -17.01
CA GLN A 351 -8.51 -11.70 -18.01
C GLN A 351 -9.11 -12.72 -18.97
N ALA A 352 -9.03 -12.47 -20.29
CA ALA A 352 -9.49 -13.43 -21.27
C ALA A 352 -8.66 -14.72 -21.20
N VAL A 353 -9.33 -15.87 -21.35
CA VAL A 353 -8.69 -17.18 -21.45
C VAL A 353 -7.68 -17.15 -22.60
N GLY A 354 -6.39 -17.24 -22.27
CA GLY A 354 -5.31 -17.21 -23.26
C GLY A 354 -5.09 -18.56 -23.91
N LYS A 355 -4.05 -18.66 -24.74
CA LYS A 355 -3.62 -19.93 -25.36
C LYS A 355 -2.59 -20.68 -24.53
N GLN A 356 -2.19 -20.12 -23.38
CA GLN A 356 -1.14 -20.66 -22.55
C GLN A 356 -1.61 -21.90 -21.81
N SER A 357 -0.80 -22.95 -21.87
CA SER A 357 -0.95 -24.17 -21.09
C SER A 357 0.12 -24.19 -20.01
N VAL A 358 -0.25 -24.53 -18.78
CA VAL A 358 0.68 -24.69 -17.65
C VAL A 358 0.53 -26.08 -17.07
N ARG A 359 1.67 -26.77 -16.91
CA ARG A 359 1.73 -28.07 -16.23
C ARG A 359 1.93 -27.88 -14.75
N VAL A 360 0.91 -28.16 -13.95
CA VAL A 360 1.01 -28.09 -12.48
C VAL A 360 1.39 -29.45 -11.94
N VAL A 361 2.60 -29.56 -11.39
CA VAL A 361 3.10 -30.78 -10.76
C VAL A 361 2.86 -30.69 -9.26
N VAL A 362 2.08 -31.61 -8.70
CA VAL A 362 1.69 -31.59 -7.27
C VAL A 362 2.52 -32.60 -6.49
N GLY A 363 3.34 -32.09 -5.57
CA GLY A 363 4.29 -32.88 -4.77
C GLY A 363 5.55 -33.29 -5.55
N GLY A 364 6.36 -34.15 -4.95
CA GLY A 364 7.63 -34.63 -5.53
C GLY A 364 8.83 -33.71 -5.32
N ASP A 365 9.98 -34.12 -5.85
CA ASP A 365 11.20 -33.31 -5.88
C ASP A 365 11.09 -32.29 -7.02
N ALA A 366 11.20 -31.01 -6.68
CA ALA A 366 11.14 -29.93 -7.66
C ALA A 366 12.24 -30.05 -8.73
N ALA A 367 13.43 -30.50 -8.35
CA ALA A 367 14.58 -30.55 -9.25
C ALA A 367 14.33 -31.45 -10.47
N GLU A 368 13.49 -32.48 -10.34
CA GLU A 368 13.17 -33.43 -11.41
C GLU A 368 12.23 -32.88 -12.48
N HIS A 369 11.56 -31.75 -12.19
CA HIS A 369 10.47 -31.23 -13.03
C HIS A 369 10.74 -29.83 -13.59
N LEU A 370 11.74 -29.11 -13.07
CA LEU A 370 12.06 -27.73 -13.48
C LEU A 370 12.76 -27.63 -14.85
N GLU A 371 13.20 -28.73 -15.45
CA GLU A 371 13.68 -28.73 -16.85
C GLU A 371 12.56 -28.47 -17.88
N LEU A 372 11.30 -28.65 -17.47
CA LEU A 372 10.13 -28.42 -18.31
C LEU A 372 9.72 -26.95 -18.25
N ALA A 373 9.82 -26.24 -19.37
CA ALA A 373 9.50 -24.80 -19.47
C ALA A 373 8.04 -24.44 -19.10
N ASP A 374 7.10 -25.39 -19.24
CA ASP A 374 5.68 -25.23 -18.89
C ASP A 374 5.35 -25.64 -17.45
N ALA A 375 6.32 -26.17 -16.68
CA ALA A 375 6.06 -26.72 -15.36
C ALA A 375 6.01 -25.67 -14.25
N LEU A 376 5.04 -25.85 -13.36
CA LEU A 376 4.88 -25.18 -12.09
C LEU A 376 4.79 -26.25 -11.00
N VAL A 377 5.80 -26.34 -10.15
CA VAL A 377 5.83 -27.34 -9.08
C VAL A 377 5.14 -26.76 -7.84
N VAL A 378 4.13 -27.45 -7.31
CA VAL A 378 3.51 -27.11 -6.02
C VAL A 378 4.05 -28.06 -4.94
N HIS A 379 5.02 -27.57 -4.17
CA HIS A 379 5.64 -28.31 -3.08
C HIS A 379 4.78 -28.24 -1.81
N LEU A 380 4.36 -29.41 -1.31
CA LEU A 380 3.48 -29.54 -0.15
C LEU A 380 4.23 -29.81 1.17
N GLY A 381 5.54 -30.08 1.12
CA GLY A 381 6.34 -30.39 2.29
C GLY A 381 6.38 -29.24 3.30
N SER A 382 6.52 -29.57 4.59
CA SER A 382 6.58 -28.57 5.68
C SER A 382 7.89 -27.79 5.70
N GLU A 383 8.91 -28.28 5.00
CA GLU A 383 10.20 -27.58 4.87
C GLU A 383 10.16 -26.67 3.66
N LYS A 384 10.63 -25.43 3.84
CA LYS A 384 10.72 -24.48 2.76
C LYS A 384 11.80 -24.98 1.77
N PRO A 385 11.48 -25.18 0.48
CA PRO A 385 12.50 -25.51 -0.50
C PRO A 385 13.55 -24.39 -0.56
N VAL A 386 14.79 -24.74 -0.92
CA VAL A 386 15.93 -23.81 -1.04
C VAL A 386 15.64 -22.63 -1.99
N ALA A 387 14.59 -22.80 -2.80
CA ALA A 387 13.94 -21.87 -3.72
C ALA A 387 14.55 -21.94 -5.12
N ASP A 388 13.67 -22.20 -6.08
CA ASP A 388 13.95 -22.17 -7.51
C ASP A 388 12.78 -21.49 -8.22
N PHE A 389 13.11 -20.79 -9.31
CA PHE A 389 12.12 -20.23 -10.22
C PHE A 389 11.19 -21.34 -10.71
N GLY A 390 9.87 -21.17 -10.58
CA GLY A 390 8.87 -22.18 -10.96
C GLY A 390 8.36 -23.08 -9.84
N VAL A 391 8.75 -22.86 -8.59
CA VAL A 391 8.23 -23.61 -7.42
C VAL A 391 7.32 -22.76 -6.53
N LEU A 392 6.11 -23.24 -6.27
CA LEU A 392 5.19 -22.72 -5.27
C LEU A 392 5.23 -23.59 -4.01
N TRP A 393 5.67 -23.01 -2.91
CA TRP A 393 5.61 -23.67 -1.61
C TRP A 393 4.25 -23.45 -0.94
N ARG A 394 3.47 -24.52 -0.78
CA ARG A 394 2.08 -24.50 -0.29
C ARG A 394 1.86 -25.61 0.77
N PRO A 395 2.46 -25.48 1.98
CA PRO A 395 2.32 -26.47 3.04
C PRO A 395 0.93 -26.40 3.68
N ALA A 396 -0.07 -27.04 3.05
CA ALA A 396 -1.42 -27.11 3.60
C ALA A 396 -1.44 -27.93 4.89
N ARG A 397 -2.15 -27.45 5.92
CA ARG A 397 -2.30 -28.14 7.21
C ARG A 397 -3.45 -29.13 7.20
N THR A 398 -4.43 -28.90 6.32
CA THR A 398 -5.64 -29.72 6.21
C THR A 398 -6.04 -29.93 4.74
N PRO A 399 -6.80 -30.98 4.42
CA PRO A 399 -7.34 -31.17 3.06
C PRO A 399 -8.25 -30.02 2.59
N VAL A 400 -8.95 -29.34 3.51
CA VAL A 400 -9.79 -28.18 3.17
C VAL A 400 -8.92 -27.00 2.75
N GLU A 401 -7.88 -26.71 3.53
CA GLU A 401 -6.89 -25.67 3.16
C GLU A 401 -6.20 -26.01 1.84
N ALA A 402 -5.88 -27.29 1.59
CA ALA A 402 -5.30 -27.71 0.31
C ALA A 402 -6.23 -27.40 -0.88
N VAL A 403 -7.54 -27.64 -0.73
CA VAL A 403 -8.53 -27.26 -1.75
C VAL A 403 -8.52 -25.75 -1.99
N GLU A 404 -8.55 -24.93 -0.94
CA GLU A 404 -8.52 -23.46 -1.07
C GLU A 404 -7.25 -22.98 -1.78
N LEU A 405 -6.09 -23.54 -1.43
CA LEU A 405 -4.81 -23.23 -2.08
C LEU A 405 -4.82 -23.63 -3.56
N GLY A 406 -5.43 -24.78 -3.90
CA GLY A 406 -5.59 -25.20 -5.29
C GLY A 406 -6.44 -24.21 -6.09
N VAL A 407 -7.55 -23.73 -5.54
CA VAL A 407 -8.39 -22.70 -6.18
C VAL A 407 -7.60 -21.39 -6.35
N GLU A 408 -6.83 -20.99 -5.33
CA GLU A 408 -5.98 -19.80 -5.37
C GLU A 408 -4.92 -19.87 -6.46
N VAL A 409 -4.25 -21.02 -6.63
CA VAL A 409 -3.26 -21.24 -7.70
C VAL A 409 -3.91 -21.11 -9.08
N ALA A 410 -5.06 -21.77 -9.30
CA ALA A 410 -5.76 -21.68 -10.58
C ALA A 410 -6.22 -20.24 -10.90
N ARG A 411 -6.76 -19.52 -9.90
CA ARG A 411 -7.15 -18.10 -10.01
C ARG A 411 -5.97 -17.21 -10.39
N ASP A 412 -4.84 -17.36 -9.71
CA ASP A 412 -3.66 -16.52 -9.94
C ASP A 412 -3.05 -16.82 -11.32
N LEU A 413 -3.08 -18.07 -11.79
CA LEU A 413 -2.68 -18.44 -13.17
C LEU A 413 -3.64 -17.87 -14.22
N ALA A 414 -4.95 -17.88 -13.97
CA ALA A 414 -5.92 -17.25 -14.85
C ALA A 414 -5.65 -15.74 -15.01
N LEU A 415 -5.28 -15.03 -13.94
CA LEU A 415 -4.86 -13.62 -14.03
C LEU A 415 -3.58 -13.42 -14.86
N GLN A 416 -2.75 -14.45 -15.03
CA GLN A 416 -1.59 -14.41 -15.93
C GLN A 416 -1.95 -14.76 -17.39
N GLY A 417 -3.23 -15.04 -17.70
CA GLY A 417 -3.68 -15.40 -19.05
C GLY A 417 -3.53 -16.89 -19.39
N VAL A 418 -3.39 -17.76 -18.39
CA VAL A 418 -3.38 -19.21 -18.60
C VAL A 418 -4.78 -19.68 -19.02
N GLY A 419 -4.85 -20.46 -20.09
CA GLY A 419 -6.10 -20.99 -20.65
C GLY A 419 -6.28 -22.49 -20.50
N GLU A 420 -5.23 -23.23 -20.16
CA GLU A 420 -5.28 -24.66 -19.83
C GLU A 420 -4.36 -24.99 -18.65
N LEU A 421 -4.87 -25.81 -17.72
CA LEU A 421 -4.09 -26.45 -16.67
C LEU A 421 -4.00 -27.95 -16.93
N VAL A 422 -2.76 -28.45 -17.01
CA VAL A 422 -2.43 -29.87 -17.09
C VAL A 422 -1.85 -30.29 -15.75
N VAL A 423 -2.58 -31.07 -14.97
CA VAL A 423 -2.19 -31.38 -13.59
C VAL A 423 -1.65 -32.80 -13.49
N GLN A 424 -0.51 -32.92 -12.83
CA GLN A 424 0.16 -34.19 -12.59
C GLN A 424 0.38 -34.33 -11.08
N VAL A 425 -0.31 -35.28 -10.46
CA VAL A 425 -0.11 -35.62 -9.04
C VAL A 425 1.00 -36.66 -8.94
N VAL A 426 2.14 -36.27 -8.37
CA VAL A 426 3.34 -37.14 -8.25
C VAL A 426 3.39 -37.80 -6.88
N GLU A 427 2.93 -37.12 -5.85
CA GLU A 427 2.85 -37.62 -4.49
C GLU A 427 1.41 -38.02 -4.14
N GLN A 428 1.20 -39.24 -3.62
CA GLN A 428 -0.10 -39.68 -3.16
C GLN A 428 -0.31 -39.32 -1.68
N SER A 429 -1.09 -38.28 -1.42
CA SER A 429 -1.51 -37.87 -0.08
C SER A 429 -2.87 -37.17 -0.10
N GLU A 430 -3.57 -37.14 1.04
CA GLU A 430 -4.86 -36.43 1.14
C GLU A 430 -4.75 -34.92 0.82
N LEU A 431 -3.58 -34.34 1.08
CA LEU A 431 -3.28 -32.94 0.78
C LEU A 431 -3.07 -32.74 -0.74
N ALA A 432 -2.35 -33.66 -1.39
CA ALA A 432 -2.17 -33.62 -2.84
C ALA A 432 -3.51 -33.79 -3.58
N ASP A 433 -4.35 -34.72 -3.12
CA ASP A 433 -5.70 -34.92 -3.64
C ASP A 433 -6.59 -33.68 -3.40
N GLY A 434 -6.50 -33.07 -2.22
CA GLY A 434 -7.19 -31.83 -1.89
C GLY A 434 -6.79 -30.69 -2.83
N LEU A 435 -5.49 -30.48 -3.02
CA LEU A 435 -4.96 -29.46 -3.93
C LEU A 435 -5.41 -29.71 -5.37
N ALA A 436 -5.33 -30.95 -5.87
CA ALA A 436 -5.79 -31.30 -7.21
C ALA A 436 -7.29 -31.02 -7.41
N ARG A 437 -8.14 -31.35 -6.41
CA ARG A 437 -9.57 -30.98 -6.43
C ARG A 437 -9.77 -29.47 -6.48
N GLY A 438 -9.01 -28.71 -5.69
CA GLY A 438 -9.05 -27.25 -5.67
C GLY A 438 -8.64 -26.63 -7.00
N LEU A 439 -7.53 -27.11 -7.59
CA LEU A 439 -7.06 -26.68 -8.90
C LEU A 439 -8.14 -26.90 -9.97
N ARG A 440 -8.81 -28.05 -9.96
CA ARG A 440 -9.93 -28.34 -10.87
C ARG A 440 -11.11 -27.39 -10.65
N ALA A 441 -11.52 -27.18 -9.41
CA ALA A 441 -12.64 -26.29 -9.08
C ALA A 441 -12.34 -24.84 -9.50
N GLY A 442 -11.14 -24.34 -9.20
CA GLY A 442 -10.69 -23.02 -9.59
C GLY A 442 -10.56 -22.85 -11.10
N ALA A 443 -10.04 -23.85 -11.82
CA ALA A 443 -9.95 -23.84 -13.28
C ALA A 443 -11.35 -23.69 -13.91
N LEU A 444 -12.30 -24.52 -13.48
CA LEU A 444 -13.69 -24.47 -13.95
C LEU A 444 -14.35 -23.12 -13.64
N ALA A 445 -14.15 -22.58 -12.43
CA ALA A 445 -14.68 -21.27 -12.05
C ALA A 445 -14.10 -20.14 -12.91
N CYS A 446 -12.81 -20.20 -13.26
CA CYS A 446 -12.15 -19.23 -14.14
C CYS A 446 -12.49 -19.41 -15.63
N GLY A 447 -13.15 -20.51 -16.03
CA GLY A 447 -13.33 -20.88 -17.44
C GLY A 447 -12.06 -21.39 -18.13
N VAL A 448 -11.07 -21.85 -17.35
CA VAL A 448 -9.80 -22.42 -17.80
C VAL A 448 -9.98 -23.92 -18.05
N ALA A 449 -9.41 -24.43 -19.15
CA ALA A 449 -9.47 -25.84 -19.48
C ALA A 449 -8.69 -26.69 -18.46
N TRP A 450 -9.17 -27.90 -18.19
CA TRP A 450 -8.59 -28.80 -17.20
C TRP A 450 -8.31 -30.19 -17.79
N SER A 451 -7.07 -30.64 -17.59
CA SER A 451 -6.62 -32.00 -17.88
C SER A 451 -5.86 -32.49 -16.64
N GLY A 452 -6.19 -33.66 -16.08
CA GLY A 452 -5.55 -34.14 -14.84
C GLY A 452 -5.61 -35.64 -14.66
#